data_AF-A0A1A8PRM5-F1
#
_entry.id   AF-A0A1A8PRM5-F1
#
_cell.length_a   1.000
_cell.length_b   1.000
_cell.length_c   1.000
_cell.angle_alpha   90.00
_cell.angle_beta   90.00
_cell.angle_gamma   90.00
#
_symmetry.space_group_name_H-M   'P 1'
#
loop_
_entity.id
_entity.type
_entity.pdbx_description
1 polymer ?
#
loop_
_entity_poly.entity_id
_entity_poly.type
_entity_poly.pdbx_seq_one_letter_code
_entity_poly.pdbx_strand_id
1 'polypeptide(L)'
;PDYLCKWQGLPYSECSWEDGALIAKKFQKCIDDYMSRNQSKTIPSRDFKLLKQRPRFVPMKKQPSYIGSDGLELRDYQLDGLNWMAHSWSKGNSCILADEMGLG
;
A
#
# COMPACT_ATOMS: atom_id res chain seq x y z
N PRO A 1 0.43 25.28 -13.09
CA PRO A 1 -0.50 25.30 -11.93
C PRO A 1 0.32 25.04 -10.68
N ASP A 2 0.03 25.76 -9.59
CA ASP A 2 0.76 25.60 -8.34
C ASP A 2 0.25 24.40 -7.54
N TYR A 3 1.08 23.88 -6.64
CA TYR A 3 0.77 22.69 -5.85
C TYR A 3 0.93 22.94 -4.36
N LEU A 4 0.04 22.36 -3.55
CA LEU A 4 0.21 22.28 -2.10
C LEU A 4 1.13 21.12 -1.77
N CYS A 5 2.36 21.42 -1.35
CA CYS A 5 3.41 20.43 -1.14
C CYS A 5 3.46 19.97 0.33
N LYS A 6 3.47 18.65 0.52
CA LYS A 6 3.76 18.02 1.81
C LYS A 6 5.24 17.64 1.89
N TRP A 7 5.97 18.26 2.81
CA TRP A 7 7.41 18.04 2.97
C TRP A 7 7.75 16.81 3.82
N GLN A 8 8.82 16.10 3.46
CA GLN A 8 9.35 14.98 4.23
C GLN A 8 9.91 15.48 5.57
N GLY A 9 9.63 14.75 6.66
CA GLY A 9 10.12 15.08 8.00
C GLY A 9 9.38 16.20 8.72
N LEU A 10 8.47 16.92 8.06
CA LEU A 10 7.63 17.96 8.68
C LEU A 10 6.20 17.44 8.95
N PRO A 11 5.39 18.10 9.79
CA PRO A 11 3.96 17.79 9.93
C PRO A 11 3.14 18.33 8.73
N TYR A 12 1.82 18.06 8.73
CA TYR A 12 0.90 18.56 7.68
C TYR A 12 0.58 20.05 7.80
N SER A 13 0.73 20.65 8.99
CA SER A 13 0.54 22.09 9.20
C SER A 13 1.56 22.94 8.44
N GLU A 14 2.73 22.37 8.15
CA GLU A 14 3.83 23.00 7.43
C GLU A 14 3.75 22.77 5.91
N CYS A 15 2.58 22.39 5.38
CA CYS A 15 2.39 22.36 3.93
C CYS A 15 2.39 23.78 3.38
N SER A 16 3.08 23.99 2.26
CA SER A 16 3.16 25.28 1.57
C SER A 16 2.73 25.16 0.12
N TRP A 17 2.22 26.27 -0.44
CA TRP A 17 1.95 26.37 -1.87
C TRP A 17 3.24 26.72 -2.60
N GLU A 18 3.59 25.93 -3.59
CA GLU A 18 4.83 26.07 -4.36
C GLU A 18 4.55 26.21 -5.85
N ASP A 19 5.44 26.93 -6.54
CA ASP A 19 5.39 27.13 -7.98
C ASP A 19 5.44 25.79 -8.73
N GLY A 20 4.46 25.59 -9.61
CA GLY A 20 4.32 24.35 -10.35
C GLY A 20 5.50 24.00 -11.26
N ALA A 21 6.14 25.00 -11.86
CA ALA A 21 7.27 24.77 -12.75
C ALA A 21 8.53 24.35 -11.98
N LEU A 22 8.74 24.92 -10.79
CA LEU A 22 9.81 24.52 -9.89
C LEU A 22 9.63 23.06 -9.40
N ILE A 23 8.42 22.69 -8.99
CA ILE A 23 8.10 21.33 -8.54
C ILE A 23 8.23 20.34 -9.69
N ALA A 24 7.74 20.65 -10.89
CA ALA A 24 7.91 19.79 -12.06
C ALA A 24 9.39 19.55 -12.39
N LYS A 25 10.23 20.59 -12.28
CA LYS A 25 11.67 20.46 -12.55
C LYS A 25 12.41 19.55 -11.57
N LYS A 26 12.05 19.57 -10.28
CA LYS A 26 12.79 18.87 -9.22
C LYS A 26 12.14 17.56 -8.76
N PHE A 27 10.82 17.48 -8.84
CA PHE A 27 9.99 16.45 -8.20
C PHE A 27 8.87 15.95 -9.12
N GLN A 28 9.14 15.81 -10.43
CA GLN A 28 8.14 15.36 -11.42
C GLN A 28 7.42 14.07 -11.00
N LYS A 29 8.16 13.10 -10.45
CA LYS A 29 7.59 11.84 -9.95
C LYS A 29 6.45 12.06 -8.95
N CYS A 30 6.56 13.05 -8.06
CA CYS A 30 5.51 13.35 -7.08
C CYS A 30 4.24 13.89 -7.75
N ILE A 31 4.38 14.65 -8.84
CA ILE A 31 3.25 15.11 -9.66
C ILE A 31 2.60 13.92 -10.36
N ASP A 32 3.40 13.04 -10.97
CA ASP A 32 2.87 11.86 -11.67
C ASP A 32 2.10 10.95 -10.70
N ASP A 33 2.65 10.73 -9.50
CA ASP A 33 1.98 9.98 -8.42
C ASP A 33 0.70 10.67 -7.95
N TYR A 34 0.66 12.01 -7.88
CA TYR A 34 -0.54 12.78 -7.57
C TYR A 34 -1.62 12.60 -8.63
N MET A 35 -1.26 12.72 -9.92
CA MET A 35 -2.19 12.56 -11.03
C MET A 35 -2.71 11.12 -11.11
N SER A 36 -1.84 10.13 -10.89
CA SER A 36 -2.21 8.71 -10.80
C SER A 36 -3.23 8.44 -9.69
N ARG A 37 -3.02 9.03 -8.49
CA ARG A 37 -3.97 8.92 -7.36
C ARG A 37 -5.32 9.55 -7.70
N ASN A 38 -5.34 10.72 -8.32
CA ASN A 38 -6.59 11.39 -8.71
C ASN A 38 -7.39 10.62 -9.76
N GLN A 39 -6.71 9.84 -10.61
CA GLN A 39 -7.35 9.00 -11.62
C GLN A 39 -7.71 7.59 -11.10
N SER A 40 -7.30 7.24 -9.87
CA SER A 40 -7.49 5.91 -9.32
C SER A 40 -8.97 5.59 -9.13
N LYS A 41 -9.37 4.39 -9.57
CA LYS A 41 -10.72 3.84 -9.40
C LYS A 41 -10.87 3.03 -8.11
N THR A 42 -9.81 2.89 -7.30
CA THR A 42 -9.80 2.07 -6.09
C THR A 42 -10.26 2.84 -4.85
N ILE A 43 -11.11 3.86 -5.01
CA ILE A 43 -11.65 4.63 -3.90
C ILE A 43 -12.47 3.67 -3.01
N PRO A 44 -12.18 3.61 -1.70
CA PRO A 44 -12.88 2.70 -0.80
C PRO A 44 -14.36 3.08 -0.73
N SER A 45 -15.23 2.11 -1.00
CA SER A 45 -16.67 2.22 -0.81
C SER A 45 -17.12 1.31 0.33
N ARG A 46 -18.09 1.77 1.12
CA ARG A 46 -18.71 0.97 2.19
C ARG A 46 -19.49 -0.23 1.64
N ASP A 47 -19.90 -0.18 0.37
CA ASP A 47 -20.69 -1.25 -0.28
C ASP A 47 -19.83 -2.35 -0.90
N PHE A 48 -18.75 -2.74 -0.22
CA PHE A 48 -17.87 -3.78 -0.72
C PHE A 48 -18.40 -5.17 -0.36
N LYS A 49 -18.85 -5.92 -1.38
CA LYS A 49 -19.44 -7.26 -1.21
C LYS A 49 -18.54 -8.23 -0.42
N LEU A 50 -17.22 -8.10 -0.56
CA LEU A 50 -16.24 -8.96 0.12
C LEU A 50 -16.20 -8.77 1.64
N LEU A 51 -16.74 -7.66 2.16
CA LEU A 51 -16.94 -7.49 3.61
C LEU A 51 -18.10 -8.33 4.15
N LYS A 52 -19.09 -8.64 3.30
CA LYS A 52 -20.27 -9.45 3.65
C LYS A 52 -20.05 -10.93 3.38
N GLN A 53 -19.37 -11.27 2.28
CA GLN A 53 -19.07 -12.65 1.90
C GLN A 53 -17.60 -12.77 1.52
N ARG A 54 -16.82 -13.40 2.40
CA ARG A 54 -15.38 -13.60 2.18
C ARG A 54 -15.16 -14.77 1.20
N PRO A 55 -14.24 -14.64 0.23
CA PRO A 55 -13.95 -15.67 -0.75
C PRO A 55 -13.24 -16.87 -0.11
N ARG A 56 -13.23 -18.01 -0.82
CA ARG A 56 -12.42 -19.16 -0.42
C ARG A 56 -10.94 -18.81 -0.59
N PHE A 57 -10.14 -19.15 0.41
CA PHE A 57 -8.69 -18.97 0.37
C PHE A 57 -8.03 -19.78 -0.75
N VAL A 58 -7.08 -19.15 -1.43
CA VAL A 58 -6.18 -19.77 -2.41
C VAL A 58 -4.74 -19.44 -2.00
N PRO A 59 -3.88 -20.44 -1.73
CA PRO A 59 -2.51 -20.20 -1.29
C PRO A 59 -1.65 -19.59 -2.40
N MET A 60 -0.91 -18.55 -2.06
CA MET A 60 0.11 -17.94 -2.91
C MET A 60 1.37 -18.81 -2.85
N LYS A 61 1.71 -19.44 -3.97
CA LYS A 61 2.91 -20.29 -4.09
C LYS A 61 4.19 -19.50 -4.34
N LYS A 62 4.06 -18.25 -4.77
CA LYS A 62 5.14 -17.31 -5.05
C LYS A 62 4.68 -15.92 -4.66
N GLN A 63 5.63 -15.03 -4.43
CA GLN A 63 5.36 -13.61 -4.22
C GLN A 63 4.48 -13.05 -5.36
N PRO A 64 3.35 -12.41 -5.07
CA PRO A 64 2.56 -11.70 -6.06
C PRO A 64 3.34 -10.53 -6.65
N SER A 65 3.12 -10.21 -7.93
CA SER A 65 3.85 -9.14 -8.64
C SER A 65 3.66 -7.73 -8.06
N TYR A 66 2.63 -7.52 -7.27
CA TYR A 66 2.34 -6.24 -6.62
C TYR A 66 2.99 -6.11 -5.23
N ILE A 67 3.67 -7.16 -4.74
CA ILE A 67 4.45 -7.14 -3.51
C ILE A 67 5.93 -7.16 -3.92
N GLY A 68 6.73 -6.26 -3.31
CA GLY A 68 8.16 -6.11 -3.59
C GLY A 68 8.47 -5.02 -4.63
N SER A 69 9.77 -4.77 -4.79
CA SER A 69 10.35 -3.89 -5.82
C SER A 69 11.62 -4.54 -6.35
N ASP A 70 12.25 -3.94 -7.36
CA ASP A 70 13.46 -4.48 -8.00
C ASP A 70 14.51 -4.92 -6.96
N GLY A 71 14.78 -6.24 -6.93
CA GLY A 71 15.76 -6.87 -6.04
C GLY A 71 15.26 -7.28 -4.65
N LEU A 72 13.98 -7.08 -4.32
CA LEU A 72 13.39 -7.47 -3.03
C LEU A 72 12.38 -8.61 -3.19
N GLU A 73 12.76 -9.78 -2.66
CA GLU A 73 11.94 -10.99 -2.62
C GLU A 73 11.69 -11.42 -1.16
N LEU A 74 10.46 -11.83 -0.88
CA LEU A 74 10.05 -12.40 0.39
C LEU A 74 10.78 -13.71 0.63
N ARG A 75 11.20 -13.90 1.88
CA ARG A 75 11.65 -15.22 2.35
C ARG A 75 10.45 -16.15 2.51
N ASP A 76 10.69 -17.45 2.46
CA ASP A 76 9.64 -18.48 2.52
C ASP A 76 8.70 -18.29 3.73
N TYR A 77 9.27 -18.05 4.91
CA TYR A 77 8.48 -17.85 6.13
C TYR A 77 7.59 -16.59 6.09
N GLN A 78 7.98 -15.55 5.34
CA GLN A 78 7.19 -14.33 5.18
C GLN A 78 5.98 -14.58 4.26
N LEU A 79 6.17 -15.40 3.22
CA LEU A 79 5.08 -15.85 2.36
C LEU A 79 4.12 -16.78 3.11
N ASP A 80 4.63 -17.65 3.98
CA ASP A 80 3.82 -18.51 4.83
C ASP A 80 2.99 -17.68 5.83
N GLY A 81 3.59 -16.67 6.46
CA GLY A 81 2.88 -15.74 7.33
C GLY A 81 1.77 -14.97 6.60
N LEU A 82 2.04 -14.51 5.37
CA LEU A 82 1.04 -13.85 4.52
C LEU A 82 -0.13 -14.80 4.17
N ASN A 83 0.19 -16.03 3.78
CA ASN A 83 -0.81 -17.06 3.50
C ASN A 83 -1.66 -17.39 4.73
N TRP A 84 -1.05 -17.47 5.92
CA TRP A 84 -1.76 -17.72 7.18
C TRP A 84 -2.76 -16.60 7.51
N MET A 85 -2.35 -15.33 7.36
CA MET A 85 -3.25 -14.19 7.55
C MET A 85 -4.39 -14.17 6.53
N ALA A 86 -4.09 -14.38 5.25
CA ALA A 86 -5.10 -14.39 4.18
C ALA A 86 -6.11 -15.55 4.35
N HIS A 87 -5.63 -16.72 4.81
CA HIS A 87 -6.50 -17.85 5.16
C HIS A 87 -7.41 -17.51 6.33
N SER A 88 -6.87 -16.96 7.41
CA SER A 88 -7.64 -16.59 8.60
C SER A 88 -8.67 -15.50 8.31
N TRP A 89 -8.31 -14.51 7.48
CA TRP A 89 -9.25 -13.52 6.96
C TRP A 89 -10.37 -14.21 6.18
N SER A 90 -10.07 -15.14 5.27
CA SER A 90 -11.08 -15.89 4.51
C SER A 90 -12.05 -16.68 5.41
N LYS A 91 -11.62 -17.04 6.63
CA LYS A 91 -12.43 -17.76 7.63
C LYS A 91 -13.25 -16.88 8.57
N GLY A 92 -13.12 -15.56 8.51
CA GLY A 92 -13.83 -14.66 9.44
C GLY A 92 -13.06 -14.35 10.73
N ASN A 93 -11.85 -14.88 10.89
CA ASN A 93 -11.11 -14.80 12.16
C ASN A 93 -10.17 -13.59 12.21
N SER A 94 -9.99 -13.06 13.42
CA SER A 94 -8.92 -12.12 13.75
C SER A 94 -7.64 -12.88 14.10
N CYS A 95 -6.49 -12.23 13.90
CA CYS A 95 -5.17 -12.83 14.11
C CYS A 95 -4.28 -11.93 14.96
N ILE A 96 -3.34 -12.54 15.66
CA ILE A 96 -2.22 -11.87 16.32
C ILE A 96 -0.94 -12.47 15.73
N LEU A 97 -0.08 -11.62 15.18
CA LEU A 97 1.29 -12.01 14.80
C LEU A 97 2.18 -11.83 16.02
N ALA A 98 2.93 -12.86 16.38
CA ALA A 98 3.74 -12.91 17.58
C ALA A 98 5.13 -13.50 17.28
N ASP A 99 5.69 -13.12 16.13
CA ASP A 99 7.00 -13.56 15.67
C ASP A 99 8.12 -12.77 16.38
N GLU A 100 9.35 -13.30 16.32
CA GLU A 100 10.54 -12.62 16.84
C GLU A 100 10.76 -11.25 16.15
N MET A 101 11.29 -10.29 16.90
CA MET A 101 11.61 -8.97 16.38
C MET A 101 12.59 -9.07 15.20
N GLY A 102 12.33 -8.28 14.14
CA GLY A 102 13.20 -8.23 12.96
C GLY A 102 12.97 -9.32 11.91
N LEU A 103 11.90 -10.12 12.04
CA LEU A 103 11.49 -11.11 11.04
C LEU A 103 10.65 -10.52 9.87
N GLY A 104 10.69 -9.20 9.67
CA GLY A 104 9.97 -8.51 8.61
C GLY A 104 10.65 -7.19 8.27
#